data_AF-S6C9S0-F1
#
_entry.id   AF-S6C9S0-F1
#
_cell.length_a   1.000
_cell.length_b   1.000
_cell.length_c   1.000
_cell.angle_alpha   90.00
_cell.angle_beta   90.00
_cell.angle_gamma   90.00
#
_symmetry.space_group_name_H-M   'P 1'
#
loop_
_entity.id
_entity.type
_entity.pdbx_description
1 polymer ?
#
loop_
_entity_poly.entity_id
_entity_poly.type
_entity_poly.pdbx_seq_one_letter_code
_entity_poly.pdbx_strand_id
1 'polypeptide(L)'
;MATAQQETYAFNADISQLLSLIINAFYSNKEIFLRELISNASDALEKIRYEAIKDPKQVEDFPEWLGFVKGVVDSEDLPLNISREVLQQNKILKAIRKNLVKKCLELFSELTEKKEDFKKFYEQFSKNLKLGIHEDNTNRKKISELLRYETSKSGDEAISLKEYVDRMKPEQKYIYYITGESKQSVANSPFLECLRSRGIEVIYMTDPIDEYAVQQIKEFEGKKLKCCTKENLELEDTEEERKNFETLEKEMEPLCRLIKEILHDKVEKVVCGKRFTESPCALVTSEFGWSANMERIMKAQALRDSSFGSFMISKKTMELNPHHSIMKELRQRAETDKSDKTLKDLVWLLYDTAMLTSGFNLDDPTQFGGRIYRMIKLGLSLDDEPTGEDVDLPPLDEVVVDPKMEEVD
;
A
#
# COMPACT_ATOMS: atom_id res chain seq x y z
N MET A 1 -26.53 33.39 98.55
CA MET A 1 -26.56 34.69 97.85
C MET A 1 -26.10 34.45 96.41
N ALA A 2 -26.93 34.87 95.46
CA ALA A 2 -26.76 34.97 93.99
C ALA A 2 -25.83 33.96 93.28
N THR A 3 -26.43 32.93 92.68
CA THR A 3 -25.83 32.17 91.57
C THR A 3 -25.84 33.06 90.32
N ALA A 4 -24.65 33.42 89.82
CA ALA A 4 -24.50 34.14 88.56
C ALA A 4 -25.01 33.27 87.40
N GLN A 5 -25.95 33.79 86.61
CA GLN A 5 -26.39 33.16 85.37
C GLN A 5 -25.24 33.24 84.35
N GLN A 6 -24.75 32.07 83.94
CA GLN A 6 -23.77 31.96 82.87
C GLN A 6 -24.51 32.00 81.54
N GLU A 7 -24.44 33.14 80.84
CA GLU A 7 -25.00 33.28 79.49
C GLU A 7 -24.05 32.67 78.47
N THR A 8 -24.57 31.77 77.63
CA THR A 8 -23.81 31.11 76.56
C THR A 8 -24.32 31.63 75.22
N TYR A 9 -23.47 32.30 74.45
CA TYR A 9 -23.78 32.73 73.09
C TYR A 9 -23.28 31.69 72.08
N ALA A 10 -24.11 31.33 71.11
CA ALA A 10 -23.68 30.53 69.97
C ALA A 10 -22.79 31.37 69.06
N PHE A 11 -21.56 30.93 68.82
CA PHE A 11 -20.67 31.55 67.84
C PHE A 11 -21.23 31.30 66.44
N ASN A 12 -21.91 32.30 65.88
CA ASN A 12 -22.40 32.27 64.51
C ASN A 12 -21.34 32.94 63.63
N ALA A 13 -20.38 32.16 63.11
CA ALA A 13 -19.54 32.63 62.02
C ALA A 13 -20.41 32.66 60.77
N ASP A 14 -21.00 33.82 60.50
CA ASP A 14 -21.74 34.05 59.27
C ASP A 14 -20.72 34.05 58.12
N ILE A 15 -20.42 32.86 57.58
CA ILE A 15 -19.40 32.63 56.54
C ILE A 15 -19.64 33.56 55.34
N SER A 16 -20.91 33.91 55.08
CA SER A 16 -21.33 34.90 54.09
C SER A 16 -20.84 36.32 54.39
N GLN A 17 -20.81 36.75 55.67
CA GLN A 17 -20.23 38.03 56.06
C GLN A 17 -18.71 38.02 55.94
N LEU A 18 -18.04 36.93 56.31
CA LEU A 18 -16.59 36.81 56.16
C LEU A 18 -16.18 36.81 54.68
N LEU A 19 -16.87 36.04 53.84
CA LEU A 19 -16.68 36.03 52.38
C LEU A 19 -16.94 37.39 51.76
N SER A 20 -18.01 38.08 52.13
CA SER A 20 -18.31 39.41 51.61
C SER A 20 -17.28 40.47 52.06
N LEU A 21 -16.72 40.35 53.26
CA LEU A 21 -15.62 41.20 53.71
C LEU A 21 -14.33 40.93 52.92
N ILE A 22 -14.00 39.66 52.70
CA ILE A 22 -12.83 39.23 51.91
C ILE A 22 -12.97 39.68 50.45
N ILE A 23 -14.15 39.47 49.84
CA ILE A 23 -14.44 39.93 48.48
C ILE A 23 -14.30 41.45 48.40
N ASN A 24 -14.91 42.21 49.32
CA ASN A 24 -14.77 43.66 49.29
C ASN A 24 -13.33 44.13 49.57
N ALA A 25 -12.55 43.46 50.42
CA ALA A 25 -11.18 43.86 50.72
C ALA A 25 -10.20 43.55 49.57
N PHE A 26 -10.28 42.37 48.95
CA PHE A 26 -9.38 41.95 47.87
C PHE A 26 -9.76 42.52 46.50
N TYR A 27 -11.06 42.74 46.24
CA TYR A 27 -11.55 43.14 44.92
C TYR A 27 -11.81 44.66 44.78
N SER A 28 -11.68 45.44 45.87
CA SER A 28 -11.76 46.92 45.79
C SER A 28 -10.48 47.56 45.26
N ASN A 29 -9.32 46.90 45.43
CA ASN A 29 -8.06 47.40 44.89
C ASN A 29 -7.84 46.86 43.48
N LYS A 30 -7.98 47.76 42.50
CA LYS A 30 -7.95 47.43 41.08
C LYS A 30 -6.66 46.70 40.64
N GLU A 31 -5.51 47.01 41.24
CA GLU A 31 -4.25 46.30 40.92
C GLU A 31 -4.21 44.89 41.48
N ILE A 32 -4.68 44.69 42.71
CA ILE A 32 -4.69 43.37 43.37
C ILE A 32 -5.69 42.46 42.65
N PHE A 33 -6.87 43.00 42.33
CA PHE A 33 -7.87 42.30 41.53
C PHE A 33 -7.34 41.87 40.16
N LEU A 34 -6.68 42.76 39.43
CA LEU A 34 -6.14 42.43 38.11
C LEU A 34 -5.01 41.40 38.18
N ARG A 35 -4.13 41.46 39.20
CA ARG A 35 -3.07 40.44 39.38
C ARG A 35 -3.65 39.08 39.72
N GLU A 36 -4.62 39.02 40.63
CA GLU A 36 -5.31 37.77 40.98
C GLU A 36 -6.08 37.22 39.77
N LEU A 37 -6.77 38.06 39.01
CA LEU A 37 -7.48 37.63 37.81
C LEU A 37 -6.52 37.06 36.75
N ILE A 38 -5.39 37.72 36.50
CA ILE A 38 -4.37 37.27 35.54
C ILE A 38 -3.69 35.98 36.04
N SER A 39 -3.36 35.88 37.33
CA SER A 39 -2.76 34.68 37.90
C SER A 39 -3.70 33.49 37.81
N ASN A 40 -4.96 33.66 38.22
CA ASN A 40 -5.97 32.61 38.15
C ASN A 40 -6.30 32.23 36.69
N ALA A 41 -6.31 33.18 35.76
CA ALA A 41 -6.47 32.90 34.34
C ALA A 41 -5.27 32.13 33.76
N SER A 42 -4.04 32.49 34.16
CA SER A 42 -2.82 31.78 33.76
C SER A 42 -2.82 30.35 34.29
N ASP A 43 -3.17 30.14 35.56
CA ASP A 43 -3.28 28.80 36.17
C ASP A 43 -4.37 27.97 35.51
N ALA A 44 -5.51 28.59 35.14
CA ALA A 44 -6.57 27.91 34.40
C ALA A 44 -6.12 27.51 32.99
N LEU A 45 -5.43 28.39 32.27
CA LEU A 45 -4.86 28.09 30.95
C LEU A 45 -3.79 27.00 31.01
N GLU A 46 -2.94 27.02 32.03
CA GLU A 46 -1.91 26.00 32.24
C GLU A 46 -2.53 24.64 32.61
N LYS A 47 -3.62 24.65 33.39
CA LYS A 47 -4.39 23.45 33.71
C LYS A 47 -5.11 22.87 32.49
N ILE A 48 -5.71 23.72 31.64
CA ILE A 48 -6.30 23.30 30.36
C ILE A 48 -5.22 22.71 29.44
N ARG A 49 -4.05 23.35 29.35
CA ARG A 49 -2.91 22.84 28.57
C ARG A 49 -2.41 21.50 29.11
N TYR A 50 -2.30 21.37 30.43
CA TYR A 50 -1.87 20.13 31.07
C TYR A 50 -2.91 19.02 30.87
N GLU A 51 -4.20 19.31 30.98
CA GLU A 51 -5.28 18.34 30.71
C GLU A 51 -5.33 17.92 29.23
N ALA A 52 -5.07 18.85 28.30
CA ALA A 52 -4.95 18.54 26.88
C ALA A 52 -3.72 17.66 26.55
N ILE A 53 -2.63 17.80 27.31
CA ILE A 53 -1.43 16.95 27.19
C ILE A 53 -1.64 15.59 27.88
N LYS A 54 -2.43 15.53 28.95
CA LYS A 54 -2.62 14.34 29.79
C LYS A 54 -3.54 13.30 29.18
N ASP A 55 -4.42 13.67 28.23
CA ASP A 55 -5.33 12.73 27.58
C ASP A 55 -5.52 13.04 26.07
N PRO A 56 -4.60 12.60 25.20
CA PRO A 56 -4.65 12.81 23.74
C PRO A 56 -5.90 12.23 23.06
N LYS A 57 -6.65 11.36 23.74
CA LYS A 57 -7.86 10.71 23.21
C LYS A 57 -9.07 11.64 23.12
N GLN A 58 -9.05 12.83 23.71
CA GLN A 58 -10.21 13.75 23.62
C GLN A 58 -10.32 14.48 22.28
N VAL A 59 -9.29 14.39 21.42
CA VAL A 59 -9.33 14.75 20.00
C VAL A 59 -9.36 13.49 19.13
N GLU A 60 -10.03 12.41 19.58
CA GLU A 60 -10.19 11.13 18.84
C GLU A 60 -10.82 11.27 17.45
N ASP A 61 -11.25 12.47 17.04
CA ASP A 61 -12.00 12.68 15.81
C ASP A 61 -11.25 13.49 14.73
N PHE A 62 -10.10 14.13 14.98
CA PHE A 62 -9.34 14.73 13.86
C PHE A 62 -8.71 13.60 13.03
N PRO A 63 -8.80 13.62 11.69
CA PRO A 63 -8.32 12.48 10.90
C PRO A 63 -6.86 12.16 11.22
N GLU A 64 -6.56 10.89 11.48
CA GLU A 64 -5.22 10.44 11.89
C GLU A 64 -4.15 10.86 10.87
N TRP A 65 -4.51 10.82 9.59
CA TRP A 65 -3.65 11.30 8.51
C TRP A 65 -3.28 12.79 8.59
N LEU A 66 -4.01 13.62 9.34
CA LEU A 66 -3.66 15.01 9.64
C LEU A 66 -3.10 15.22 11.06
N GLY A 67 -2.74 14.16 11.78
CA GLY A 67 -2.25 14.26 13.17
C GLY A 67 -1.00 15.12 13.38
N PHE A 68 -0.29 15.49 12.31
CA PHE A 68 0.84 16.42 12.35
C PHE A 68 0.42 17.90 12.43
N VAL A 69 -0.83 18.23 12.09
CA VAL A 69 -1.34 19.61 12.11
C VAL A 69 -1.55 20.04 13.57
N LYS A 70 -0.93 21.17 13.92
CA LYS A 70 -1.07 21.79 15.25
C LYS A 70 -1.74 23.14 15.11
N GLY A 71 -2.66 23.44 16.01
CA GLY A 71 -3.38 24.71 16.00
C GLY A 71 -4.25 24.89 17.24
N VAL A 72 -4.91 26.04 17.31
CA VAL A 72 -5.88 26.39 18.36
C VAL A 72 -7.22 26.62 17.67
N VAL A 73 -8.28 26.00 18.20
CA VAL A 73 -9.66 26.20 17.74
C VAL A 73 -10.40 26.94 18.83
N ASP A 74 -10.78 28.18 18.55
CA ASP A 74 -11.62 28.99 19.42
C ASP A 74 -13.04 29.02 18.85
N SER A 75 -14.04 28.71 19.67
CA SER A 75 -15.43 28.58 19.24
C SER A 75 -16.38 29.03 20.35
N GLU A 76 -17.17 30.07 20.06
CA GLU A 76 -18.18 30.61 20.98
C GLU A 76 -19.42 29.70 21.11
N ASP A 77 -19.66 28.84 20.12
CA ASP A 77 -20.86 27.98 20.04
C ASP A 77 -20.69 26.60 20.71
N LEU A 78 -19.60 26.37 21.45
CA LEU A 78 -19.41 25.10 22.15
C LEU A 78 -20.18 25.09 23.48
N PRO A 79 -21.06 24.11 23.72
CA PRO A 79 -21.84 24.07 24.95
C PRO A 79 -20.94 23.72 26.14
N LEU A 80 -20.69 24.72 26.99
CA LEU A 80 -19.75 24.66 28.12
C LEU A 80 -20.19 23.72 29.26
N ASN A 81 -21.48 23.36 29.32
CA ASN A 81 -22.09 22.61 30.43
C ASN A 81 -22.47 21.17 30.08
N ILE A 82 -21.70 20.52 29.21
CA ILE A 82 -21.98 19.17 28.73
C ILE A 82 -20.86 18.20 29.17
N SER A 83 -21.23 16.98 29.55
CA SER A 83 -20.25 15.94 29.88
C SER A 83 -19.34 15.65 28.69
N ARG A 84 -18.09 15.24 28.96
CA ARG A 84 -17.10 14.97 27.91
C ARG A 84 -17.59 13.95 26.88
N GLU A 85 -18.41 12.99 27.28
CA GLU A 85 -19.04 11.98 26.40
C GLU A 85 -20.12 12.57 25.47
N VAL A 86 -20.96 13.49 25.96
CA VAL A 86 -22.03 14.09 25.15
C VAL A 86 -21.46 15.17 24.21
N LEU A 87 -20.33 15.78 24.56
CA LEU A 87 -19.62 16.72 23.70
C LEU A 87 -19.09 16.02 22.43
N GLN A 88 -18.55 14.80 22.53
CA GLN A 88 -18.03 14.02 21.39
C GLN A 88 -19.11 13.68 20.35
N GLN A 89 -20.37 13.49 20.76
CA GLN A 89 -21.48 13.19 19.84
C GLN A 89 -22.11 14.45 19.22
N ASN A 90 -21.56 15.63 19.50
CA ASN A 90 -22.15 16.90 19.07
C ASN A 90 -21.95 17.15 17.56
N LYS A 91 -23.04 17.50 16.88
CA LYS A 91 -23.04 17.87 15.45
C LYS A 91 -22.11 19.06 15.15
N ILE A 92 -21.90 19.95 16.11
CA ILE A 92 -21.03 21.13 15.98
C ILE A 92 -19.57 20.71 15.82
N LEU A 93 -19.05 19.78 16.63
CA LEU A 93 -17.67 19.28 16.50
C LEU A 93 -17.43 18.60 15.16
N LYS A 94 -18.41 17.85 14.64
CA LYS A 94 -18.33 17.24 13.30
C LYS A 94 -18.23 18.31 12.19
N ALA A 95 -18.97 19.41 12.33
CA ALA A 95 -18.93 20.52 11.38
C ALA A 95 -17.58 21.27 11.45
N ILE A 96 -17.10 21.58 12.65
CA ILE A 96 -15.78 22.18 12.88
C ILE A 96 -14.70 21.32 12.22
N ARG A 97 -14.68 20.01 12.48
CA ARG A 97 -13.74 19.07 11.86
C ARG A 97 -13.78 19.13 10.34
N LYS A 98 -14.96 19.01 9.74
CA LYS A 98 -15.11 19.04 8.28
C LYS A 98 -14.54 20.34 7.69
N ASN A 99 -14.76 21.47 8.37
CA ASN A 99 -14.22 22.76 7.98
C ASN A 99 -12.70 22.83 8.15
N LEU A 100 -12.14 22.30 9.25
CA LEU A 100 -10.69 22.25 9.45
C LEU A 100 -9.99 21.40 8.39
N VAL A 101 -10.51 20.21 8.08
CA VAL A 101 -9.97 19.36 7.00
C VAL A 101 -10.03 20.09 5.66
N LYS A 102 -11.16 20.75 5.36
CA LYS A 102 -11.31 21.57 4.15
C LYS A 102 -10.26 22.68 4.09
N LYS A 103 -10.01 23.39 5.20
CA LYS A 103 -9.00 24.46 5.28
C LYS A 103 -7.57 23.95 5.18
N CYS A 104 -7.27 22.78 5.75
CA CYS A 104 -5.97 22.13 5.56
C CYS A 104 -5.74 21.78 4.08
N LEU A 105 -6.74 21.23 3.40
CA LEU A 105 -6.64 20.91 1.97
C LEU A 105 -6.48 22.16 1.10
N GLU A 106 -7.23 23.24 1.40
CA GLU A 106 -7.04 24.54 0.73
C GLU A 106 -5.60 25.04 0.90
N LEU A 107 -5.06 25.00 2.12
CA LEU A 107 -3.67 25.37 2.39
C LEU A 107 -2.68 24.48 1.63
N PHE A 108 -2.89 23.16 1.58
CA PHE A 108 -2.01 22.26 0.85
C PHE A 108 -2.06 22.51 -0.65
N SER A 109 -3.23 22.85 -1.20
CA SER A 109 -3.37 23.26 -2.59
C SER A 109 -2.62 24.58 -2.86
N GLU A 110 -2.73 25.59 -1.99
CA GLU A 110 -1.97 26.83 -2.11
C GLU A 110 -0.46 26.59 -2.04
N LEU A 111 0.00 25.66 -1.19
CA LEU A 111 1.42 25.30 -1.11
C LEU A 111 1.95 24.77 -2.44
N THR A 112 1.12 24.10 -3.26
CA THR A 112 1.57 23.58 -4.58
C THR A 112 2.06 24.69 -5.52
N GLU A 113 1.62 25.93 -5.34
CA GLU A 113 2.07 27.09 -6.12
C GLU A 113 3.53 27.45 -5.81
N LYS A 114 4.04 27.06 -4.64
CA LYS A 114 5.42 27.28 -4.19
C LYS A 114 6.20 25.97 -4.23
N LYS A 115 6.77 25.66 -5.40
CA LYS A 115 7.43 24.38 -5.70
C LYS A 115 8.40 23.89 -4.60
N GLU A 116 9.30 24.76 -4.12
CA GLU A 116 10.28 24.40 -3.08
C GLU A 116 9.65 24.14 -1.71
N ASP A 117 8.64 24.92 -1.33
CA ASP A 117 7.94 24.73 -0.06
C ASP A 117 7.09 23.46 -0.10
N PHE A 118 6.40 23.22 -1.22
CA PHE A 118 5.63 22.00 -1.43
C PHE A 118 6.52 20.76 -1.44
N LYS A 119 7.71 20.83 -2.05
CA LYS A 119 8.66 19.72 -2.04
C LYS A 119 9.04 19.34 -0.62
N LYS A 120 9.42 20.31 0.22
CA LYS A 120 9.73 20.08 1.64
C LYS A 120 8.53 19.51 2.40
N PHE A 121 7.33 20.07 2.17
CA PHE A 121 6.10 19.56 2.76
C PHE A 121 5.84 18.11 2.38
N TYR A 122 5.96 17.77 1.10
CA TYR A 122 5.70 16.43 0.57
C TYR A 122 6.73 15.41 1.07
N GLU A 123 8.02 15.77 1.12
CA GLU A 123 9.07 14.93 1.69
C GLU A 123 8.78 14.53 3.14
N GLN A 124 8.24 15.46 3.94
CA GLN A 124 7.94 15.20 5.36
C GLN A 124 6.58 14.50 5.57
N PHE A 125 5.56 14.84 4.78
CA PHE A 125 4.16 14.46 5.06
C PHE A 125 3.48 13.65 3.94
N SER A 126 4.22 13.16 2.94
CA SER A 126 3.66 12.32 1.87
C SER A 126 2.97 11.05 2.41
N LYS A 127 3.55 10.40 3.43
CA LYS A 127 2.95 9.21 4.06
C LYS A 127 1.60 9.53 4.70
N ASN A 128 1.48 10.69 5.32
CA ASN A 128 0.21 11.21 5.83
C ASN A 128 -0.80 11.42 4.70
N LEU A 129 -0.42 12.03 3.58
CA LEU A 129 -1.34 12.18 2.44
C LEU A 129 -1.79 10.82 1.88
N LYS A 130 -0.87 9.85 1.75
CA LYS A 130 -1.16 8.49 1.28
C LYS A 130 -2.08 7.74 2.26
N LEU A 131 -1.93 7.95 3.57
CA LEU A 131 -2.88 7.45 4.57
C LEU A 131 -4.26 8.11 4.40
N GLY A 132 -4.29 9.41 4.13
CA GLY A 132 -5.52 10.14 3.82
C GLY A 132 -6.26 9.60 2.60
N ILE A 133 -5.54 9.15 1.56
CA ILE A 133 -6.15 8.42 0.44
C ILE A 133 -6.81 7.12 0.90
N HIS A 134 -6.16 6.40 1.80
CA HIS A 134 -6.66 5.13 2.31
C HIS A 134 -7.95 5.32 3.14
N GLU A 135 -7.94 6.27 4.08
CA GLU A 135 -9.00 6.44 5.08
C GLU A 135 -10.11 7.41 4.67
N ASP A 136 -9.78 8.56 4.06
CA ASP A 136 -10.73 9.65 3.82
C ASP A 136 -11.39 9.55 2.43
N ASN A 137 -12.44 8.71 2.37
CA ASN A 137 -13.27 8.57 1.18
C ASN A 137 -13.83 9.89 0.64
N THR A 138 -14.12 10.86 1.51
CA THR A 138 -14.81 12.10 1.13
C THR A 138 -13.86 13.05 0.41
N ASN A 139 -12.62 13.15 0.91
CA ASN A 139 -11.62 14.09 0.38
C ASN A 139 -10.60 13.44 -0.56
N ARG A 140 -10.66 12.11 -0.76
CA ARG A 140 -9.72 11.33 -1.58
C ARG A 140 -9.35 11.99 -2.91
N LYS A 141 -10.33 12.49 -3.66
CA LYS A 141 -10.08 13.17 -4.94
C LYS A 141 -9.15 14.37 -4.79
N LYS A 142 -9.38 15.22 -3.81
CA LYS A 142 -8.51 16.38 -3.53
C LYS A 142 -7.13 15.95 -3.04
N ILE A 143 -7.07 14.93 -2.19
CA ILE A 143 -5.80 14.39 -1.69
C ILE A 143 -4.99 13.81 -2.87
N SER A 144 -5.63 13.17 -3.85
CA SER A 144 -4.94 12.58 -5.00
C SER A 144 -4.25 13.62 -5.89
N GLU A 145 -4.76 14.85 -5.93
CA GLU A 145 -4.14 15.98 -6.66
C GLU A 145 -2.83 16.44 -6.00
N LEU A 146 -2.65 16.15 -4.70
CA LEU A 146 -1.44 16.48 -3.93
C LEU A 146 -0.35 15.40 -4.06
N LEU A 147 -0.66 14.22 -4.57
CA LEU A 147 0.32 13.15 -4.70
C LEU A 147 1.40 13.50 -5.74
N ARG A 148 2.63 13.11 -5.46
CA ARG A 148 3.80 13.24 -6.33
C ARG A 148 4.53 11.91 -6.41
N TYR A 149 4.91 11.54 -7.62
CA TYR A 149 5.60 10.29 -7.91
C TYR A 149 6.69 10.51 -8.94
N GLU A 150 7.77 9.76 -8.81
CA GLU A 150 8.73 9.60 -9.90
C GLU A 150 8.13 8.69 -10.98
N THR A 151 8.56 8.87 -12.23
CA THR A 151 8.09 8.08 -13.36
C THR A 151 9.24 7.64 -14.25
N SER A 152 8.94 6.78 -15.22
CA SER A 152 9.88 6.36 -16.24
C SER A 152 10.40 7.49 -17.14
N LYS A 153 9.79 8.68 -17.11
CA LYS A 153 10.19 9.83 -17.92
C LYS A 153 10.55 11.08 -17.13
N SER A 154 10.29 11.11 -15.82
CA SER A 154 10.52 12.29 -14.99
C SER A 154 11.94 12.41 -14.44
N GLY A 155 12.78 11.38 -14.62
CA GLY A 155 14.12 11.34 -14.04
C GLY A 155 14.03 11.30 -12.51
N ASP A 156 14.70 12.23 -11.82
CA ASP A 156 14.68 12.36 -10.35
C ASP A 156 13.65 13.38 -9.84
N GLU A 157 12.82 13.92 -10.73
CA GLU A 157 11.75 14.83 -10.36
C GLU A 157 10.45 14.05 -10.12
N ALA A 158 9.80 14.30 -8.99
CA ALA A 158 8.48 13.75 -8.71
C ALA A 158 7.40 14.68 -9.32
N ILE A 159 6.52 14.11 -10.15
CA ILE A 159 5.42 14.82 -10.82
C ILE A 159 4.07 14.42 -10.24
N SER A 160 3.07 15.27 -10.43
CA SER A 160 1.68 14.99 -10.06
C SER A 160 0.99 14.00 -11.01
N LEU A 161 -0.10 13.39 -10.54
CA LEU A 161 -0.98 12.60 -11.40
C LEU A 161 -1.56 13.43 -12.55
N LYS A 162 -1.79 14.72 -12.33
CA LYS A 162 -2.25 15.65 -13.36
C LYS A 162 -1.21 15.82 -14.46
N GLU A 163 0.04 16.09 -14.09
CA GLU A 163 1.14 16.19 -15.07
C GLU A 163 1.35 14.89 -15.85
N TYR A 164 1.14 13.73 -15.23
CA TYR A 164 1.12 12.45 -15.96
C TYR A 164 -0.01 12.43 -17.00
N VAL A 165 -1.25 12.78 -16.60
CA VAL A 165 -2.42 12.82 -17.50
C VAL A 165 -2.19 13.77 -18.67
N ASP A 166 -1.61 14.95 -18.42
CA ASP A 166 -1.28 15.93 -19.46
C ASP A 166 -0.21 15.41 -20.45
N ARG A 167 0.62 14.45 -20.04
CA ARG A 167 1.66 13.80 -20.87
C ARG A 167 1.19 12.48 -21.50
N MET A 168 -0.05 12.05 -21.23
CA MET A 168 -0.59 10.83 -21.82
C MET A 168 -0.69 10.96 -23.34
N LYS A 169 -0.43 9.84 -24.03
CA LYS A 169 -0.67 9.78 -25.47
C LYS A 169 -2.18 9.88 -25.77
N PRO A 170 -2.60 10.41 -26.93
CA PRO A 170 -4.02 10.55 -27.28
C PRO A 170 -4.82 9.24 -27.19
N GLU A 171 -4.22 8.13 -27.59
CA GLU A 171 -4.80 6.79 -27.57
C GLU A 171 -4.78 6.13 -26.17
N GLN A 172 -3.99 6.67 -25.23
CA GLN A 172 -3.76 6.06 -23.92
C GLN A 172 -5.01 6.17 -23.03
N LYS A 173 -5.47 5.02 -22.54
CA LYS A 173 -6.69 4.87 -21.73
C LYS A 173 -6.39 4.79 -20.24
N TYR A 174 -5.22 4.28 -19.87
CA TYR A 174 -4.87 3.96 -18.50
C TYR A 174 -3.66 4.74 -18.00
N ILE A 175 -3.65 5.01 -16.69
CA ILE A 175 -2.46 5.46 -15.96
C ILE A 175 -1.71 4.21 -15.51
N TYR A 176 -0.55 3.97 -16.09
CA TYR A 176 0.25 2.78 -15.76
C TYR A 176 1.13 3.06 -14.54
N TYR A 177 1.14 2.13 -13.60
CA TYR A 177 2.00 2.20 -12.42
C TYR A 177 2.62 0.85 -12.09
N ILE A 178 3.74 0.87 -11.39
CA ILE A 178 4.41 -0.30 -10.82
C ILE A 178 4.78 -0.01 -9.38
N THR A 179 4.57 -1.00 -8.52
CA THR A 179 4.95 -0.97 -7.12
C THR A 179 6.18 -1.85 -6.88
N GLY A 180 7.03 -1.47 -5.93
CA GLY A 180 8.20 -2.27 -5.56
C GLY A 180 9.01 -1.65 -4.43
N GLU A 181 10.19 -2.20 -4.17
CA GLU A 181 11.02 -1.80 -3.01
C GLU A 181 11.83 -0.52 -3.24
N SER A 182 12.21 -0.24 -4.49
CA SER A 182 13.04 0.90 -4.84
C SER A 182 12.85 1.29 -6.29
N LYS A 183 13.18 2.56 -6.59
CA LYS A 183 13.17 3.10 -7.96
C LYS A 183 13.99 2.22 -8.90
N GLN A 184 15.19 1.82 -8.49
CA GLN A 184 16.09 1.00 -9.29
C GLN A 184 15.48 -0.37 -9.62
N SER A 185 14.85 -1.02 -8.63
CA SER A 185 14.20 -2.31 -8.83
C SER A 185 13.04 -2.22 -9.82
N VAL A 186 12.13 -1.25 -9.63
CA VAL A 186 10.96 -1.12 -10.51
C VAL A 186 11.34 -0.62 -11.90
N ALA A 187 12.34 0.27 -12.02
CA ALA A 187 12.80 0.78 -13.30
C ALA A 187 13.44 -0.32 -14.17
N ASN A 188 14.07 -1.33 -13.59
CA ASN A 188 14.65 -2.47 -14.32
C ASN A 188 13.70 -3.66 -14.46
N SER A 189 12.44 -3.50 -14.05
CA SER A 189 11.48 -4.61 -14.06
C SER A 189 11.12 -5.04 -15.50
N PRO A 190 11.03 -6.35 -15.77
CA PRO A 190 10.61 -6.87 -17.07
C PRO A 190 9.19 -6.43 -17.46
N PHE A 191 8.35 -6.07 -16.48
CA PHE A 191 6.99 -5.59 -16.71
C PHE A 191 6.91 -4.26 -17.45
N LEU A 192 8.02 -3.53 -17.56
CA LEU A 192 8.06 -2.21 -18.19
C LEU A 192 8.59 -2.23 -19.64
N GLU A 193 9.10 -3.37 -20.12
CA GLU A 193 9.83 -3.44 -21.40
C GLU A 193 8.96 -2.96 -22.58
N CYS A 194 7.78 -3.57 -22.76
CA CYS A 194 6.88 -3.19 -23.86
C CYS A 194 6.29 -1.79 -23.70
N LEU A 195 5.98 -1.37 -22.45
CA LEU A 195 5.52 0.00 -22.19
C LEU A 195 6.60 1.03 -22.56
N ARG A 196 7.87 0.74 -22.23
CA ARG A 196 9.02 1.58 -22.57
C ARG A 196 9.26 1.62 -24.07
N SER A 197 9.21 0.49 -24.76
CA SER A 197 9.41 0.44 -26.22
C SER A 197 8.31 1.23 -26.96
N ARG A 198 7.09 1.24 -26.42
CA ARG A 198 5.98 2.07 -26.88
C ARG A 198 6.04 3.51 -26.37
N GLY A 199 7.03 3.90 -25.59
CA GLY A 199 7.16 5.25 -25.03
C GLY A 199 5.98 5.65 -24.12
N ILE A 200 5.35 4.69 -23.44
CA ILE A 200 4.31 4.93 -22.44
C ILE A 200 4.99 5.22 -21.09
N GLU A 201 4.53 6.27 -20.42
CA GLU A 201 5.06 6.67 -19.12
C GLU A 201 4.50 5.77 -18.02
N VAL A 202 5.31 5.42 -17.02
CA VAL A 202 4.90 4.55 -15.90
C VAL A 202 5.28 5.19 -14.59
N ILE A 203 4.33 5.24 -13.66
CA ILE A 203 4.51 5.77 -12.31
C ILE A 203 5.23 4.74 -11.43
N TYR A 204 6.24 5.18 -10.69
CA TYR A 204 6.99 4.38 -9.73
C TYR A 204 6.48 4.62 -8.31
N MET A 205 5.98 3.56 -7.69
CA MET A 205 5.47 3.54 -6.33
C MET A 205 6.38 2.68 -5.47
N THR A 206 7.11 3.31 -4.54
CA THR A 206 8.21 2.65 -3.82
C THR A 206 8.02 2.65 -2.31
N ASP A 207 7.03 3.39 -1.79
CA ASP A 207 6.69 3.31 -0.38
C ASP A 207 5.73 2.14 -0.12
N PRO A 208 5.87 1.41 1.00
CA PRO A 208 4.91 0.36 1.36
C PRO A 208 3.45 0.83 1.43
N ILE A 209 3.21 2.09 1.82
CA ILE A 209 1.86 2.66 1.89
C ILE A 209 1.24 2.90 0.51
N ASP A 210 2.03 2.97 -0.56
CA ASP A 210 1.52 3.16 -1.92
C ASP A 210 0.63 2.00 -2.36
N GLU A 211 0.95 0.77 -1.96
CA GLU A 211 0.15 -0.43 -2.23
C GLU A 211 -1.29 -0.30 -1.67
N TYR A 212 -1.45 0.34 -0.52
CA TYR A 212 -2.77 0.56 0.09
C TYR A 212 -3.47 1.79 -0.50
N ALA A 213 -2.71 2.84 -0.80
CA ALA A 213 -3.25 4.07 -1.35
C ALA A 213 -3.79 3.84 -2.77
N VAL A 214 -3.02 3.20 -3.65
CA VAL A 214 -3.39 3.00 -5.05
C VAL A 214 -4.63 2.12 -5.22
N GLN A 215 -4.86 1.17 -4.31
CA GLN A 215 -6.09 0.36 -4.30
C GLN A 215 -7.36 1.19 -4.10
N GLN A 216 -7.25 2.35 -3.43
CA GLN A 216 -8.39 3.26 -3.22
C GLN A 216 -8.55 4.27 -4.36
N ILE A 217 -7.51 4.51 -5.17
CA ILE A 217 -7.56 5.40 -6.33
C ILE A 217 -8.04 4.61 -7.55
N LYS A 218 -9.36 4.49 -7.69
CA LYS A 218 -9.98 3.76 -8.81
C LYS A 218 -9.73 4.44 -10.17
N GLU A 219 -9.80 5.77 -10.19
CA GLU A 219 -9.57 6.60 -11.36
C GLU A 219 -9.11 8.00 -10.96
N PHE A 220 -8.42 8.67 -11.87
CA PHE A 220 -8.01 10.07 -11.76
C PHE A 220 -8.30 10.78 -13.09
N GLU A 221 -9.03 11.90 -13.04
CA GLU A 221 -9.51 12.62 -14.24
C GLU A 221 -10.18 11.71 -15.31
N GLY A 222 -10.94 10.70 -14.86
CA GLY A 222 -11.64 9.74 -15.73
C GLY A 222 -10.76 8.65 -16.33
N LYS A 223 -9.45 8.63 -16.00
CA LYS A 223 -8.50 7.58 -16.41
C LYS A 223 -8.32 6.58 -15.27
N LYS A 224 -8.51 5.29 -15.56
CA LYS A 224 -8.29 4.21 -14.59
C LYS A 224 -6.79 3.94 -14.41
N LEU A 225 -6.39 3.55 -13.21
CA LEU A 225 -5.02 3.15 -12.92
C LEU A 225 -4.85 1.66 -13.19
N LYS A 226 -3.74 1.26 -13.81
CA LYS A 226 -3.46 -0.14 -14.16
C LYS A 226 -2.07 -0.54 -13.70
N CYS A 227 -2.02 -1.63 -12.92
CA CYS A 227 -0.77 -2.15 -12.36
C CYS A 227 -0.02 -2.97 -13.41
N CYS A 228 1.26 -2.68 -13.61
CA CYS A 228 2.10 -3.36 -14.59
C CYS A 228 2.45 -4.81 -14.20
N THR A 229 2.30 -5.18 -12.93
CA THR A 229 2.64 -6.52 -12.41
C THR A 229 1.43 -7.47 -12.34
N LYS A 230 0.24 -6.97 -12.69
CA LYS A 230 -1.01 -7.74 -12.67
C LYS A 230 -1.35 -8.26 -14.06
N GLU A 231 -2.22 -9.27 -14.08
CA GLU A 231 -2.85 -9.79 -15.29
C GLU A 231 -3.64 -8.74 -16.06
N ASN A 232 -4.05 -9.10 -17.28
CA ASN A 232 -4.89 -8.29 -18.15
C ASN A 232 -4.28 -6.92 -18.49
N LEU A 233 -2.95 -6.81 -18.57
CA LEU A 233 -2.31 -5.56 -18.99
C LEU A 233 -2.75 -5.23 -20.43
N GLU A 234 -3.67 -4.28 -20.54
CA GLU A 234 -4.15 -3.81 -21.83
C GLU A 234 -3.15 -2.82 -22.36
N LEU A 235 -2.64 -3.12 -23.55
CA LEU A 235 -1.86 -2.21 -24.37
C LEU A 235 -2.78 -1.80 -25.52
N GLU A 236 -2.77 -0.53 -25.93
CA GLU A 236 -3.61 -0.08 -27.04
C GLU A 236 -3.08 -0.57 -28.40
N ASP A 237 -3.14 -1.89 -28.60
CA ASP A 237 -2.70 -2.59 -29.81
C ASP A 237 -3.53 -2.18 -31.02
N THR A 238 -2.83 -1.98 -32.13
CA THR A 238 -3.43 -1.89 -33.47
C THR A 238 -4.09 -3.22 -33.87
N GLU A 239 -5.01 -3.17 -34.83
CA GLU A 239 -5.68 -4.37 -35.34
C GLU A 239 -4.70 -5.40 -35.93
N GLU A 240 -3.58 -4.95 -36.50
CA GLU A 240 -2.53 -5.83 -37.02
C GLU A 240 -1.77 -6.54 -35.89
N GLU A 241 -1.37 -5.80 -34.85
CA GLU A 241 -0.70 -6.37 -33.67
C GLU A 241 -1.58 -7.39 -32.97
N ARG A 242 -2.89 -7.14 -32.89
CA ARG A 242 -3.85 -8.11 -32.31
C ARG A 242 -3.88 -9.41 -33.09
N LYS A 243 -4.02 -9.35 -34.42
CA LYS A 243 -4.04 -10.55 -35.28
C LYS A 243 -2.74 -11.34 -35.23
N ASN A 244 -1.61 -10.64 -35.24
CA ASN A 244 -0.29 -11.27 -35.12
C ASN A 244 -0.16 -11.98 -33.76
N PHE A 245 -0.62 -11.34 -32.68
CA PHE A 245 -0.58 -11.94 -31.36
C PHE A 245 -1.50 -13.15 -31.23
N GLU A 246 -2.72 -13.12 -31.77
CA GLU A 246 -3.63 -14.28 -31.76
C GLU A 246 -3.03 -15.51 -32.46
N THR A 247 -2.19 -15.28 -33.47
CA THR A 247 -1.46 -16.35 -34.16
C THR A 247 -0.36 -16.93 -33.25
N LEU A 248 0.44 -16.06 -32.63
CA LEU A 248 1.50 -16.46 -31.70
C LEU A 248 0.94 -17.17 -30.45
N GLU A 249 -0.22 -16.74 -29.96
CA GLU A 249 -0.88 -17.35 -28.81
C GLU A 249 -1.27 -18.81 -29.10
N LYS A 250 -1.85 -19.08 -30.28
CA LYS A 250 -2.14 -20.46 -30.73
C LYS A 250 -0.89 -21.29 -30.91
N GLU A 251 0.17 -20.69 -31.45
CA GLU A 251 1.46 -21.37 -31.62
C GLU A 251 2.16 -21.70 -30.29
N MET A 252 1.95 -20.90 -29.25
CA MET A 252 2.54 -21.11 -27.92
C MET A 252 1.71 -22.03 -27.02
N GLU A 253 0.44 -22.26 -27.36
CA GLU A 253 -0.49 -23.05 -26.54
C GLU A 253 0.06 -24.45 -26.14
N PRO A 254 0.70 -25.24 -27.03
CA PRO A 254 1.26 -26.53 -26.64
C PRO A 254 2.37 -26.42 -25.60
N LEU A 255 3.25 -25.43 -25.72
CA LEU A 255 4.33 -25.18 -24.76
C LEU A 255 3.77 -24.68 -23.42
N CYS A 256 2.77 -23.79 -23.44
CA CYS A 256 2.08 -23.33 -22.24
C CYS A 256 1.47 -24.50 -21.45
N ARG A 257 0.80 -25.43 -22.13
CA ARG A 257 0.23 -26.64 -21.49
C ARG A 257 1.32 -27.51 -20.87
N LEU A 258 2.41 -27.76 -21.59
CA LEU A 258 3.53 -28.55 -21.07
C LEU A 258 4.17 -27.91 -19.83
N ILE A 259 4.44 -26.60 -19.87
CA ILE A 259 5.01 -25.89 -18.71
C ILE A 259 4.05 -25.93 -17.52
N LYS A 260 2.74 -25.79 -17.76
CA LYS A 260 1.73 -25.91 -16.71
C LYS A 260 1.70 -27.32 -16.11
N GLU A 261 1.85 -28.36 -16.92
CA GLU A 261 1.96 -29.74 -16.45
C GLU A 261 3.23 -29.94 -15.60
N ILE A 262 4.38 -29.38 -15.99
CA ILE A 262 5.64 -29.49 -15.24
C ILE A 262 5.58 -28.75 -13.89
N LEU A 263 4.99 -27.55 -13.88
CA LEU A 263 4.94 -26.70 -12.69
C LEU A 263 3.76 -27.00 -11.77
N HIS A 264 2.84 -27.88 -12.18
CA HIS A 264 1.69 -28.34 -11.39
C HIS A 264 0.95 -27.20 -10.67
N ASP A 265 0.99 -27.17 -9.34
CA ASP A 265 0.29 -26.25 -8.45
C ASP A 265 1.05 -24.94 -8.18
N LYS A 266 2.32 -24.84 -8.60
CA LYS A 266 3.15 -23.64 -8.42
C LYS A 266 2.63 -22.42 -9.18
N VAL A 267 1.97 -22.63 -10.31
CA VAL A 267 1.33 -21.59 -11.11
C VAL A 267 -0.15 -21.89 -11.28
N GLU A 268 -1.00 -20.89 -11.43
CA GLU A 268 -2.42 -21.07 -11.78
C GLU A 268 -2.56 -21.47 -13.24
N LYS A 269 -1.97 -20.66 -14.12
CA LYS A 269 -2.00 -20.82 -15.58
C LYS A 269 -0.67 -20.35 -16.18
N VAL A 270 -0.41 -20.84 -17.39
CA VAL A 270 0.70 -20.41 -18.23
C VAL A 270 0.11 -19.90 -19.53
N VAL A 271 0.47 -18.68 -19.92
CA VAL A 271 -0.14 -18.00 -21.08
C VAL A 271 0.92 -17.28 -21.91
N CYS A 272 0.57 -16.96 -23.16
CA CYS A 272 1.38 -16.08 -23.98
C CYS A 272 1.27 -14.63 -23.46
N GLY A 273 2.39 -13.94 -23.27
CA GLY A 273 2.45 -12.59 -22.74
C GLY A 273 2.76 -11.53 -23.79
N LYS A 274 2.17 -10.34 -23.64
CA LYS A 274 2.38 -9.17 -24.52
C LYS A 274 3.38 -8.15 -23.98
N ARG A 275 3.76 -8.28 -22.71
CA ARG A 275 4.47 -7.22 -21.97
C ARG A 275 5.99 -7.24 -22.15
N PHE A 276 6.51 -8.21 -22.88
CA PHE A 276 7.94 -8.47 -23.01
C PHE A 276 8.52 -7.94 -24.31
N THR A 277 9.80 -7.60 -24.26
CA THR A 277 10.63 -7.35 -25.44
C THR A 277 11.85 -8.27 -25.40
N GLU A 278 12.55 -8.30 -24.26
CA GLU A 278 13.81 -9.00 -24.05
C GLU A 278 13.70 -10.15 -23.06
N SER A 279 12.82 -10.06 -22.06
CA SER A 279 12.71 -11.12 -21.05
C SER A 279 11.98 -12.36 -21.60
N PRO A 280 12.40 -13.58 -21.21
CA PRO A 280 11.77 -14.82 -21.69
C PRO A 280 10.39 -15.07 -21.08
N CYS A 281 10.20 -14.71 -19.81
CA CYS A 281 8.95 -14.90 -19.08
C CYS A 281 8.91 -14.04 -17.81
N ALA A 282 7.73 -13.88 -17.22
CA ALA A 282 7.55 -13.30 -15.89
C ALA A 282 6.31 -13.89 -15.20
N LEU A 283 6.21 -13.69 -13.89
CA LEU A 283 5.08 -14.12 -13.08
C LEU A 283 4.22 -12.93 -12.69
N VAL A 284 2.96 -12.96 -13.09
CA VAL A 284 1.97 -11.93 -12.77
C VAL A 284 0.99 -12.43 -11.72
N THR A 285 0.42 -11.50 -10.97
CA THR A 285 -0.65 -11.79 -10.00
C THR A 285 -2.01 -11.52 -10.64
N SER A 286 -3.07 -12.13 -10.09
CA SER A 286 -4.44 -11.81 -10.53
C SER A 286 -4.77 -10.32 -10.37
N GLU A 287 -5.76 -9.87 -11.13
CA GLU A 287 -6.20 -8.47 -11.15
C GLU A 287 -6.66 -7.99 -9.76
N PHE A 288 -7.35 -8.85 -9.01
CA PHE A 288 -7.93 -8.51 -7.70
C PHE A 288 -7.10 -8.99 -6.51
N GLY A 289 -6.09 -9.85 -6.73
CA GLY A 289 -5.23 -10.35 -5.67
C GLY A 289 -4.14 -9.37 -5.22
N TRP A 290 -3.35 -9.80 -4.23
CA TRP A 290 -2.14 -9.10 -3.81
C TRP A 290 -1.08 -9.12 -4.91
N SER A 291 -0.40 -8.00 -5.10
CA SER A 291 0.84 -7.93 -5.89
C SER A 291 1.97 -8.67 -5.17
N ALA A 292 3.07 -8.96 -5.86
CA ALA A 292 4.29 -9.52 -5.25
C ALA A 292 4.79 -8.65 -4.08
N ASN A 293 4.78 -7.34 -4.27
CA ASN A 293 5.22 -6.39 -3.26
C ASN A 293 4.25 -6.32 -2.06
N MET A 294 2.93 -6.39 -2.29
CA MET A 294 1.96 -6.50 -1.19
C MET A 294 2.12 -7.82 -0.42
N GLU A 295 2.30 -8.95 -1.12
CA GLU A 295 2.55 -10.26 -0.48
C GLU A 295 3.76 -10.17 0.46
N ARG A 296 4.84 -9.53 0.02
CA ARG A 296 6.04 -9.28 0.81
C ARG A 296 5.79 -8.40 2.04
N ILE A 297 5.10 -7.27 1.87
CA ILE A 297 4.73 -6.35 2.98
C ILE A 297 3.87 -7.09 3.99
N MET A 298 2.86 -7.83 3.52
CA MET A 298 1.97 -8.63 4.35
C MET A 298 2.72 -9.71 5.10
N LYS A 299 3.59 -10.49 4.45
CA LYS A 299 4.40 -11.51 5.14
C LYS A 299 5.30 -10.91 6.23
N ALA A 300 5.88 -9.72 5.98
CA ALA A 300 6.70 -9.03 6.98
C ALA A 300 5.89 -8.51 8.19
N GLN A 301 4.61 -8.14 7.99
CA GLN A 301 3.72 -7.67 9.05
C GLN A 301 2.95 -8.80 9.76
N ALA A 302 2.61 -9.87 9.04
CA ALA A 302 1.77 -11.00 9.48
C ALA A 302 2.47 -11.97 10.44
N LEU A 303 3.66 -11.63 10.95
CA LEU A 303 4.28 -12.27 12.12
C LEU A 303 3.40 -12.21 13.40
N ARG A 304 2.19 -11.63 13.33
CA ARG A 304 1.18 -11.60 14.40
C ARG A 304 -0.04 -12.50 14.19
N ASP A 305 -0.45 -12.83 12.97
CA ASP A 305 -1.61 -13.71 12.71
C ASP A 305 -1.55 -14.31 11.29
N SER A 306 -1.32 -15.62 11.18
CA SER A 306 -1.07 -16.35 9.93
C SER A 306 -2.34 -16.81 9.20
N SER A 307 -3.54 -16.60 9.76
CA SER A 307 -4.81 -17.11 9.22
C SER A 307 -5.56 -16.13 8.32
N PHE A 308 -5.26 -14.82 8.38
CA PHE A 308 -6.07 -13.78 7.72
C PHE A 308 -5.78 -13.58 6.21
N GLY A 309 -4.73 -14.22 5.67
CA GLY A 309 -4.22 -13.90 4.33
C GLY A 309 -4.28 -15.01 3.27
N SER A 310 -4.63 -16.25 3.62
CA SER A 310 -4.47 -17.40 2.70
C SER A 310 -5.28 -17.28 1.41
N PHE A 311 -6.47 -16.68 1.46
CA PHE A 311 -7.33 -16.45 0.29
C PHE A 311 -6.93 -15.23 -0.56
N MET A 312 -6.08 -14.34 -0.04
CA MET A 312 -5.59 -13.17 -0.78
C MET A 312 -4.23 -13.38 -1.43
N ILE A 313 -3.51 -14.44 -1.05
CA ILE A 313 -2.34 -14.94 -1.76
C ILE A 313 -2.83 -15.51 -3.09
N SER A 314 -2.82 -14.66 -4.12
CA SER A 314 -3.17 -15.07 -5.47
C SER A 314 -2.19 -16.13 -5.95
N LYS A 315 -2.73 -17.20 -6.56
CA LYS A 315 -1.91 -18.03 -7.43
C LYS A 315 -1.36 -17.17 -8.56
N LYS A 316 -0.18 -17.55 -9.05
CA LYS A 316 0.63 -16.77 -9.99
C LYS A 316 0.38 -17.27 -11.40
N THR A 317 0.33 -16.37 -12.37
CA THR A 317 0.29 -16.72 -13.79
C THR A 317 1.64 -16.51 -14.40
N MET A 318 2.15 -17.52 -15.11
CA MET A 318 3.38 -17.38 -15.87
C MET A 318 3.06 -16.90 -17.28
N GLU A 319 3.55 -15.73 -17.64
CA GLU A 319 3.46 -15.20 -18.99
C GLU A 319 4.78 -15.49 -19.74
N LEU A 320 4.68 -16.03 -20.95
CA LEU A 320 5.82 -16.38 -21.80
C LEU A 320 5.99 -15.37 -22.94
N ASN A 321 7.22 -15.04 -23.29
CA ASN A 321 7.54 -14.20 -24.44
C ASN A 321 7.68 -15.07 -25.72
N PRO A 322 6.73 -15.02 -26.67
CA PRO A 322 6.79 -15.84 -27.89
C PRO A 322 7.97 -15.49 -28.81
N HIS A 323 8.53 -14.28 -28.69
CA HIS A 323 9.61 -13.82 -29.55
C HIS A 323 10.99 -14.26 -29.08
N HIS A 324 11.11 -14.67 -27.81
CA HIS A 324 12.38 -14.98 -27.18
C HIS A 324 13.00 -16.28 -27.74
N SER A 325 14.32 -16.28 -27.94
CA SER A 325 15.05 -17.44 -28.48
C SER A 325 14.89 -18.70 -27.62
N ILE A 326 15.00 -18.55 -26.29
CA ILE A 326 14.74 -19.65 -25.33
C ILE A 326 13.35 -20.26 -25.54
N MET A 327 12.31 -19.43 -25.70
CA MET A 327 10.93 -19.93 -25.84
C MET A 327 10.74 -20.68 -27.17
N LYS A 328 11.37 -20.21 -28.25
CA LYS A 328 11.37 -20.90 -29.55
C LYS A 328 12.07 -22.26 -29.48
N GLU A 329 13.23 -22.32 -28.83
CA GLU A 329 13.98 -23.57 -28.63
C GLU A 329 13.21 -24.55 -27.74
N LEU A 330 12.63 -24.09 -26.64
CA LEU A 330 11.80 -24.93 -25.77
C LEU A 330 10.60 -25.51 -26.51
N ARG A 331 9.96 -24.71 -27.37
CA ARG A 331 8.86 -25.19 -28.22
C ARG A 331 9.32 -26.31 -29.15
N GLN A 332 10.44 -26.12 -29.84
CA GLN A 332 10.99 -27.13 -30.76
C GLN A 332 11.37 -28.43 -30.03
N ARG A 333 11.96 -28.34 -28.84
CA ARG A 333 12.28 -29.52 -28.02
C ARG A 333 11.03 -30.23 -27.52
N ALA A 334 10.03 -29.48 -27.07
CA ALA A 334 8.75 -30.01 -26.63
C ALA A 334 7.99 -30.76 -27.74
N GLU A 335 8.20 -30.40 -29.01
CA GLU A 335 7.65 -31.13 -30.15
C GLU A 335 8.37 -32.47 -30.41
N THR A 336 9.65 -32.57 -30.04
CA THR A 336 10.49 -33.74 -30.28
C THR A 336 10.36 -34.78 -29.17
N ASP A 337 10.53 -34.36 -27.91
CA ASP A 337 10.41 -35.23 -26.74
C ASP A 337 9.88 -34.46 -25.52
N LYS A 338 8.65 -34.76 -25.13
CA LYS A 338 7.98 -34.15 -23.96
C LYS A 338 8.49 -34.71 -22.63
N SER A 339 9.23 -35.82 -22.66
CA SER A 339 9.73 -36.51 -21.47
C SER A 339 11.18 -36.18 -21.11
N ASP A 340 11.84 -35.33 -21.90
CA ASP A 340 13.22 -34.89 -21.67
C ASP A 340 13.39 -34.26 -20.27
N LYS A 341 14.21 -34.91 -19.44
CA LYS A 341 14.53 -34.46 -18.08
C LYS A 341 15.20 -33.08 -18.09
N THR A 342 16.02 -32.81 -19.10
CA THR A 342 16.72 -31.52 -19.29
C THR A 342 15.70 -30.41 -19.53
N LEU A 343 14.68 -30.66 -20.36
CA LEU A 343 13.61 -29.72 -20.61
C LEU A 343 12.87 -29.35 -19.32
N LYS A 344 12.54 -30.34 -18.50
CA LYS A 344 11.88 -30.12 -17.20
C LYS A 344 12.74 -29.29 -16.26
N ASP A 345 14.03 -29.61 -16.13
CA ASP A 345 14.97 -28.84 -15.29
C ASP A 345 15.09 -27.38 -15.76
N LEU A 346 15.12 -27.13 -17.08
CA LEU A 346 15.16 -25.78 -17.65
C LEU A 346 13.88 -25.00 -17.36
N VAL A 347 12.70 -25.64 -17.44
CA VAL A 347 11.42 -25.01 -17.10
C VAL A 347 11.39 -24.60 -15.62
N TRP A 348 11.85 -25.46 -14.72
CA TRP A 348 11.97 -25.15 -13.30
C TRP A 348 12.95 -24.00 -13.03
N LEU A 349 14.09 -23.97 -13.72
CA LEU A 349 15.05 -22.88 -13.61
C LEU A 349 14.46 -21.54 -14.11
N LEU A 350 13.73 -21.57 -15.22
CA LEU A 350 13.02 -20.39 -15.74
C LEU A 350 11.97 -19.89 -14.76
N TYR A 351 11.20 -20.80 -14.15
CA TYR A 351 10.22 -20.45 -13.13
C TYR A 351 10.85 -19.76 -11.92
N ASP A 352 11.92 -20.30 -11.35
CA ASP A 352 12.58 -19.70 -10.18
C ASP A 352 13.25 -18.36 -10.54
N THR A 353 13.82 -18.26 -11.74
CA THR A 353 14.36 -16.98 -12.23
C THR A 353 13.23 -15.95 -12.41
N ALA A 354 12.06 -16.37 -12.90
CA ALA A 354 10.88 -15.53 -13.03
C ALA A 354 10.34 -15.11 -11.65
N MET A 355 10.38 -15.98 -10.63
CA MET A 355 10.03 -15.65 -9.25
C MET A 355 10.87 -14.48 -8.74
N LEU A 356 12.19 -14.56 -8.87
CA LEU A 356 13.11 -13.51 -8.44
C LEU A 356 12.91 -12.20 -9.21
N THR A 357 12.89 -12.27 -10.54
CA THR A 357 12.78 -11.07 -11.40
C THR A 357 11.41 -10.40 -11.32
N SER A 358 10.37 -11.15 -10.92
CA SER A 358 9.01 -10.62 -10.70
C SER A 358 8.78 -10.14 -9.25
N GLY A 359 9.79 -10.22 -8.38
CA GLY A 359 9.74 -9.70 -7.01
C GLY A 359 9.12 -10.63 -5.98
N PHE A 360 9.02 -11.93 -6.26
CA PHE A 360 8.59 -12.94 -5.29
C PHE A 360 9.77 -13.56 -4.55
N ASN A 361 9.49 -14.05 -3.34
CA ASN A 361 10.45 -14.87 -2.59
C ASN A 361 10.45 -16.30 -3.14
N LEU A 362 11.62 -16.91 -3.25
CA LEU A 362 11.75 -18.33 -3.56
C LEU A 362 11.19 -19.18 -2.43
N ASP A 363 10.46 -20.24 -2.79
CA ASP A 363 9.93 -21.22 -1.83
C ASP A 363 11.07 -22.02 -1.18
N ASP A 364 12.03 -22.48 -2.00
CA ASP A 364 13.19 -23.27 -1.56
C ASP A 364 14.48 -22.78 -2.28
N PRO A 365 15.24 -21.87 -1.64
CA PRO A 365 16.51 -21.40 -2.19
C PRO A 365 17.57 -22.50 -2.38
N THR A 366 17.48 -23.60 -1.63
CA THR A 366 18.46 -24.69 -1.66
C THR A 366 18.30 -25.49 -2.94
N GLN A 367 17.06 -25.86 -3.29
CA GLN A 367 16.77 -26.55 -4.54
C GLN A 367 17.13 -25.70 -5.77
N PHE A 368 16.85 -24.40 -5.72
CA PHE A 368 17.25 -23.47 -6.77
C PHE A 368 18.78 -23.43 -6.96
N GLY A 369 19.53 -23.31 -5.86
CA GLY A 369 21.00 -23.38 -5.89
C GLY A 369 21.52 -24.69 -6.47
N GLY A 370 20.92 -25.82 -6.06
CA GLY A 370 21.23 -27.14 -6.62
C GLY A 370 21.04 -27.21 -8.14
N ARG A 371 19.93 -26.68 -8.66
CA ARG A 371 19.66 -26.60 -10.11
C ARG A 371 20.66 -25.73 -10.86
N ILE A 372 21.06 -24.59 -10.29
CA ILE A 372 22.13 -23.76 -10.85
C ILE A 372 23.44 -24.54 -10.93
N TYR A 373 23.84 -25.23 -9.85
CA TYR A 373 25.09 -26.00 -9.85
C TYR A 373 25.09 -27.12 -10.90
N ARG A 374 23.96 -27.83 -11.10
CA ARG A 374 23.82 -28.82 -12.18
C ARG A 374 24.02 -28.19 -13.57
N MET A 375 23.44 -27.02 -13.82
CA MET A 375 23.62 -26.31 -15.09
C MET A 375 25.06 -25.83 -15.31
N ILE A 376 25.73 -25.37 -14.25
CA ILE A 376 27.16 -24.99 -14.33
C ILE A 376 28.02 -26.22 -14.65
N LYS A 377 27.77 -27.37 -14.01
CA LYS A 377 28.47 -28.62 -14.33
C LYS A 377 28.28 -29.01 -15.80
N LEU A 378 27.04 -28.97 -16.30
CA LEU A 378 26.73 -29.25 -17.69
C LEU A 378 27.46 -28.29 -18.65
N GLY A 379 27.47 -26.98 -18.35
CA GLY A 379 28.18 -25.98 -19.14
C GLY A 379 29.70 -26.14 -19.15
N LEU A 380 30.27 -26.67 -18.06
CA LEU A 380 31.69 -27.01 -17.95
C LEU A 380 32.02 -28.42 -18.48
N SER A 381 31.03 -29.16 -19.00
CA SER A 381 31.17 -30.55 -19.42
C SER A 381 31.76 -31.46 -18.33
N LEU A 382 31.41 -31.18 -17.06
CA LEU A 382 31.75 -32.03 -15.93
C LEU A 382 30.67 -33.11 -15.82
N ASP A 383 31.09 -34.38 -15.82
CA ASP A 383 30.18 -35.48 -15.55
C ASP A 383 29.60 -35.33 -14.14
N ASP A 384 28.32 -35.69 -13.97
CA ASP A 384 27.76 -35.89 -12.66
C ASP A 384 28.50 -37.06 -12.00
N GLU A 385 29.55 -36.77 -11.23
CA GLU A 385 30.01 -37.75 -10.26
C GLU A 385 28.80 -38.14 -9.40
N PRO A 386 28.55 -39.44 -9.16
CA PRO A 386 27.44 -39.89 -8.36
C PRO A 386 27.73 -39.54 -6.89
N THR A 387 27.58 -38.26 -6.54
CA THR A 387 27.43 -37.83 -5.16
C THR A 387 26.05 -38.30 -4.76
N GLY A 388 25.98 -39.37 -3.98
CA GLY A 388 24.79 -40.14 -3.63
C GLY A 388 23.74 -39.40 -2.79
N GLU A 389 23.28 -38.24 -3.26
CA GLU A 389 22.06 -37.58 -2.84
C GLU A 389 21.33 -37.15 -4.11
N ASP A 390 20.50 -38.04 -4.64
CA ASP A 390 19.37 -37.64 -5.46
C ASP A 390 18.55 -36.65 -4.61
N VAL A 391 18.79 -35.34 -4.80
CA VAL A 391 17.97 -34.31 -4.17
C VAL A 391 16.61 -34.39 -4.86
N ASP A 392 15.73 -35.13 -4.18
CA ASP A 392 14.36 -35.47 -4.54
C ASP A 392 13.65 -34.34 -5.30
N LEU A 393 13.29 -34.64 -6.54
CA LEU A 393 12.06 -34.10 -7.10
C LEU A 393 10.94 -34.46 -6.11
N PRO A 394 10.03 -33.53 -5.74
CA PRO A 394 8.93 -33.89 -4.87
C PRO A 394 8.20 -35.11 -5.47
N PRO A 395 7.86 -36.12 -4.65
CA PRO A 395 7.23 -37.33 -5.16
C PRO A 395 5.96 -36.93 -5.91
N LEU A 396 5.82 -37.47 -7.12
CA LEU A 396 4.56 -37.42 -7.86
C LEU A 396 3.55 -38.19 -7.01
N ASP A 397 2.57 -37.51 -6.42
CA ASP A 397 1.44 -38.18 -5.79
C ASP A 397 0.79 -39.10 -6.84
N GLU A 398 0.98 -40.41 -6.66
CA GLU A 398 0.27 -41.40 -7.45
C GLU A 398 -1.22 -41.17 -7.27
N VAL A 399 -1.91 -40.98 -8.40
CA VAL A 399 -3.37 -40.94 -8.43
C VAL A 399 -3.86 -42.26 -7.87
N VAL A 400 -4.30 -42.25 -6.61
CA VAL A 400 -5.07 -43.36 -6.03
C VAL A 400 -6.40 -43.37 -6.75
N VAL A 401 -6.48 -44.15 -7.82
CA VAL A 401 -7.73 -44.55 -8.44
C VAL A 401 -8.41 -45.46 -7.42
N ASP A 402 -9.37 -44.91 -6.68
CA ASP A 402 -10.20 -45.66 -5.73
C ASP A 402 -11.07 -46.67 -6.52
N PRO A 403 -10.82 -47.99 -6.44
CA PRO A 403 -11.61 -48.98 -7.16
C PRO A 403 -12.80 -49.38 -6.27
N LYS A 404 -13.71 -48.43 -6.04
CA LYS A 404 -15.00 -48.70 -5.39
C LYS A 404 -16.12 -47.85 -5.98
N MET A 405 -16.41 -48.07 -7.25
CA MET A 405 -17.77 -47.92 -7.77
C MET A 405 -18.03 -49.01 -8.80
N GLU A 406 -18.22 -50.23 -8.32
CA GLU A 406 -19.05 -51.24 -8.99
C GLU A 406 -19.95 -51.88 -7.94
N GLU A 407 -21.24 -51.89 -8.27
CA GLU A 407 -22.39 -52.53 -7.61
C GLU A 407 -22.86 -51.90 -6.27
N VAL A 408 -24.07 -51.31 -6.23
CA VAL A 408 -25.37 -52.00 -6.09
C VAL A 408 -26.51 -51.05 -6.49
N ASP A 409 -27.42 -51.56 -7.35
CA ASP A 409 -28.81 -51.15 -7.71
C ASP A 409 -29.20 -49.67 -7.98
#